data_AF-A0A946AME3-F1
#
_entry.id   AF-A0A946AME3-F1
#
_cell.length_a   1.000
_cell.length_b   1.000
_cell.length_c   1.000
_cell.angle_alpha   90.00
_cell.angle_beta   90.00
_cell.angle_gamma   90.00
#
_symmetry.space_group_name_H-M   'P 1'
#
loop_
_entity.id
_entity.type
_entity.pdbx_description
1 polymer ?
#
loop_
_entity_poly.entity_id
_entity_poly.type
_entity_poly.pdbx_seq_one_letter_code
_entity_poly.pdbx_strand_id
1 'polypeptide(L)'
;MIEVPRVELAPGYSVANIINGCWQLSPGHGGGPSSTRNTKNHFAQLVDHGFTTFDCADIYTGTEEILGEFRRSHVNRDQIQIHTKFVPNKQSLGQLNDRKIDAAINLSRKKLGVDRLDLVQFHWWDYDVPGLERMYERLLFAKSIGKIRLLGVTNFNTKQLRNLIEHDASIVSVQTQFSLVDRRPEQIMSPFCVENRVGMLSYGVLAGGFFSEKFLGQQLPTGLNRSQQKYRLIIDDAGGWEKFQKLLDLLDDIAKKHNSKIHSIASRWVLDQPGVAAIVLGIGSRSRATENQAIARIQLDAEDRQHICQFLATQCDPRGDPYDFEREVGNEHHKIIHTDLQDFTA
;
A
#
# COMPACT_ATOMS: atom_id res chain seq x y z
N MET A 1 -1.10 27.43 3.31
CA MET A 1 -0.96 26.04 2.80
C MET A 1 -2.28 25.34 3.03
N ILE A 2 -2.72 24.47 2.10
CA ILE A 2 -3.92 23.66 2.34
C ILE A 2 -3.57 22.59 3.37
N GLU A 3 -4.44 22.41 4.34
CA GLU A 3 -4.31 21.37 5.35
C GLU A 3 -4.46 19.99 4.68
N VAL A 4 -3.48 19.11 4.89
CA VAL A 4 -3.53 17.75 4.35
C VAL A 4 -4.65 16.99 5.07
N PRO A 5 -5.65 16.44 4.34
CA PRO A 5 -6.70 15.66 4.98
C PRO A 5 -6.09 14.49 5.75
N ARG A 6 -6.57 14.29 6.98
CA ARG A 6 -6.12 13.23 7.85
C ARG A 6 -7.27 12.30 8.22
N VAL A 7 -6.93 11.05 8.49
CA VAL A 7 -7.86 10.00 8.94
C VAL A 7 -7.36 9.42 10.24
N GLU A 8 -8.27 9.10 11.17
CA GLU A 8 -7.93 8.42 12.40
C GLU A 8 -8.02 6.90 12.20
N LEU A 9 -6.91 6.18 12.32
CA LEU A 9 -6.89 4.71 12.23
C LEU A 9 -7.20 4.06 13.58
N ALA A 10 -6.90 4.74 14.67
CA ALA A 10 -7.18 4.32 16.04
C ALA A 10 -7.23 5.56 16.93
N PRO A 11 -7.89 5.52 18.10
CA PRO A 11 -7.97 6.65 19.00
C PRO A 11 -6.59 7.27 19.29
N GLY A 12 -6.43 8.57 18.97
CA GLY A 12 -5.20 9.32 19.13
C GLY A 12 -4.09 8.95 18.13
N TYR A 13 -4.43 8.30 17.02
CA TYR A 13 -3.51 7.98 15.93
C TYR A 13 -4.12 8.34 14.57
N SER A 14 -3.83 9.57 14.15
CA SER A 14 -4.25 10.14 12.88
C SER A 14 -3.11 10.12 11.87
N VAL A 15 -3.36 9.74 10.62
CA VAL A 15 -2.38 9.72 9.51
C VAL A 15 -2.85 10.62 8.38
N ALA A 16 -1.92 11.09 7.54
CA ALA A 16 -2.30 11.71 6.27
C ALA A 16 -3.02 10.67 5.39
N ASN A 17 -4.06 11.08 4.67
CA ASN A 17 -4.78 10.18 3.76
C ASN A 17 -3.94 9.79 2.52
N ILE A 18 -2.76 10.38 2.34
CA ILE A 18 -1.75 9.94 1.39
C ILE A 18 -0.50 9.54 2.20
N ILE A 19 -0.18 8.25 2.18
CA ILE A 19 0.99 7.66 2.84
C ILE A 19 2.13 7.51 1.84
N ASN A 20 3.34 7.85 2.27
CA ASN A 20 4.53 7.82 1.44
C ASN A 20 5.16 6.42 1.43
N GLY A 21 4.97 5.68 0.34
CA GLY A 21 5.50 4.33 0.15
C GLY A 21 6.97 4.30 -0.25
N CYS A 22 7.81 3.65 0.55
CA CYS A 22 9.27 3.71 0.42
C CYS A 22 9.91 2.52 -0.30
N TRP A 23 9.14 1.64 -0.94
CA TRP A 23 9.68 0.44 -1.61
C TRP A 23 10.72 0.76 -2.70
N GLN A 24 10.59 1.88 -3.40
CA GLN A 24 11.53 2.29 -4.47
C GLN A 24 12.92 2.69 -3.97
N LEU A 25 13.12 2.74 -2.64
CA LEU A 25 14.43 2.96 -2.03
C LEU A 25 15.20 1.66 -1.83
N SER A 26 14.53 0.52 -1.92
CA SER A 26 15.14 -0.79 -1.78
C SER A 26 15.68 -1.27 -3.14
N PRO A 27 16.97 -1.68 -3.22
CA PRO A 27 17.58 -2.10 -4.48
C PRO A 27 16.78 -3.14 -5.28
N GLY A 28 16.10 -4.08 -4.60
CA GLY A 28 15.28 -5.13 -5.23
C GLY A 28 13.93 -4.68 -5.79
N HIS A 29 13.52 -3.42 -5.58
CA HIS A 29 12.18 -2.91 -5.91
C HIS A 29 12.18 -1.68 -6.84
N GLY A 30 13.25 -1.52 -7.65
CA GLY A 30 13.34 -0.47 -8.67
C GLY A 30 14.43 0.57 -8.46
N GLY A 31 15.38 0.31 -7.55
CA GLY A 31 16.60 1.10 -7.36
C GLY A 31 16.98 1.31 -5.89
N GLY A 32 18.23 1.69 -5.63
CA GLY A 32 18.64 2.25 -4.33
C GLY A 32 18.42 3.77 -4.28
N PRO A 33 18.57 4.42 -3.12
CA PRO A 33 18.52 5.88 -3.05
C PRO A 33 19.58 6.47 -3.99
N SER A 34 19.21 7.50 -4.77
CA SER A 34 20.17 8.24 -5.62
C SER A 34 21.27 8.92 -4.77
N SER A 35 20.90 9.36 -3.56
CA SER A 35 21.80 9.57 -2.43
C SER A 35 20.98 9.65 -1.13
N THR A 36 21.54 9.21 0.01
CA THR A 36 20.87 9.28 1.33
C THR A 36 20.45 10.71 1.68
N ARG A 37 21.30 11.70 1.35
CA ARG A 37 21.01 13.12 1.64
C ARG A 37 19.81 13.63 0.85
N ASN A 38 19.75 13.34 -0.44
CA ASN A 38 18.63 13.77 -1.29
C ASN A 38 17.33 13.11 -0.84
N THR A 39 17.37 11.82 -0.49
CA THR A 39 16.21 11.10 0.03
C THR A 39 15.67 11.74 1.32
N LYS A 40 16.54 12.04 2.30
CA LYS A 40 16.12 12.73 3.53
C LYS A 40 15.57 14.14 3.29
N ASN A 41 16.14 14.88 2.33
CA ASN A 41 15.59 16.18 1.93
C ASN A 41 14.20 16.06 1.31
N HIS A 42 13.94 15.04 0.48
CA HIS A 42 12.59 14.79 -0.05
C HIS A 42 11.60 14.43 1.05
N PHE A 43 12.02 13.65 2.04
CA PHE A 43 11.17 13.33 3.19
C PHE A 43 10.85 14.58 4.00
N ALA A 44 11.81 15.47 4.22
CA ALA A 44 11.59 16.73 4.92
C ALA A 44 10.54 17.59 4.19
N GLN A 45 10.64 17.71 2.86
CA GLN A 45 9.63 18.40 2.05
C GLN A 45 8.23 17.78 2.18
N LEU A 46 8.13 16.45 2.27
CA LEU A 46 6.84 15.78 2.49
C LEU A 46 6.26 16.13 3.88
N VAL A 47 7.11 16.11 4.93
CA VAL A 47 6.72 16.46 6.30
C VAL A 47 6.30 17.93 6.40
N ASP A 48 7.06 18.85 5.80
CA ASP A 48 6.75 20.29 5.76
C ASP A 48 5.39 20.58 5.11
N HIS A 49 4.98 19.72 4.18
CA HIS A 49 3.69 19.81 3.50
C HIS A 49 2.57 19.01 4.19
N GLY A 50 2.83 18.36 5.33
CA GLY A 50 1.83 17.63 6.14
C GLY A 50 1.71 16.12 5.85
N PHE A 51 2.53 15.57 4.94
CA PHE A 51 2.57 14.14 4.65
C PHE A 51 3.55 13.43 5.59
N THR A 52 3.11 13.23 6.83
CA THR A 52 3.97 12.79 7.94
C THR A 52 4.06 11.27 8.13
N THR A 53 3.36 10.49 7.30
CA THR A 53 3.28 9.03 7.42
C THR A 53 4.05 8.35 6.30
N PHE A 54 4.93 7.40 6.65
CA PHE A 54 5.77 6.65 5.73
C PHE A 54 5.50 5.15 5.86
N ASP A 55 5.42 4.44 4.73
CA ASP A 55 5.24 3.00 4.66
C ASP A 55 6.52 2.31 4.14
N CYS A 56 6.97 1.28 4.84
CA CYS A 56 8.10 0.43 4.46
C CYS A 56 7.84 -1.04 4.84
N ALA A 57 8.87 -1.88 4.81
CA ALA A 57 8.81 -3.28 5.19
C ALA A 57 10.17 -3.75 5.72
N ASP A 58 10.17 -4.79 6.55
CA ASP A 58 11.36 -5.52 6.98
C ASP A 58 12.17 -6.10 5.80
N ILE A 59 11.48 -6.53 4.75
CA ILE A 59 12.07 -7.05 3.50
C ILE A 59 12.57 -5.96 2.54
N TYR A 60 12.33 -4.68 2.82
CA TYR A 60 12.85 -3.58 1.99
C TYR A 60 14.22 -3.14 2.51
N THR A 61 15.28 -3.82 2.05
CA THR A 61 16.66 -3.58 2.50
C THR A 61 17.03 -2.09 2.55
N GLY A 62 17.50 -1.63 3.72
CA GLY A 62 17.96 -0.26 3.97
C GLY A 62 16.87 0.77 4.26
N THR A 63 15.59 0.41 4.09
CA THR A 63 14.48 1.37 4.16
C THR A 63 14.10 1.72 5.60
N GLU A 64 14.11 0.73 6.51
CA GLU A 64 13.87 0.97 7.94
C GLU A 64 15.00 1.82 8.55
N GLU A 65 16.25 1.58 8.16
CA GLU A 65 17.42 2.32 8.64
C GLU A 65 17.35 3.79 8.23
N ILE A 66 17.13 4.08 6.94
CA ILE A 66 17.09 5.47 6.45
C ILE A 66 15.90 6.25 7.03
N LEU A 67 14.73 5.62 7.19
CA LEU A 67 13.56 6.25 7.81
C LEU A 67 13.78 6.49 9.31
N GLY A 68 14.40 5.55 10.02
CA GLY A 68 14.77 5.70 11.41
C GLY A 68 15.75 6.86 11.63
N GLU A 69 16.82 6.90 10.83
CA GLU A 69 17.78 8.01 10.87
C GLU A 69 17.12 9.35 10.55
N PHE A 70 16.27 9.39 9.52
CA PHE A 70 15.52 10.58 9.15
C PHE A 70 14.67 11.07 10.31
N ARG A 71 13.80 10.21 10.87
CA ARG A 71 12.93 10.56 12.00
C ARG A 71 13.74 11.12 13.16
N ARG A 72 14.81 10.44 13.59
CA ARG A 72 15.64 10.93 14.72
C ARG A 72 16.29 12.29 14.46
N SER A 73 16.62 12.59 13.20
CA SER A 73 17.29 13.84 12.82
C SER A 73 16.33 15.02 12.55
N HIS A 74 15.03 14.78 12.39
CA HIS A 74 14.09 15.83 12.02
C HIS A 74 13.54 16.59 13.24
N VAL A 75 13.42 17.92 13.10
CA VAL A 75 12.80 18.79 14.12
C VAL A 75 11.37 18.40 14.52
N ASN A 76 10.58 17.82 13.62
CA ASN A 76 9.17 17.42 13.82
C ASN A 76 9.02 15.90 14.00
N ARG A 77 10.05 15.24 14.55
CA ARG A 77 10.13 13.77 14.67
C ARG A 77 8.93 13.09 15.32
N ASP A 78 8.24 13.79 16.21
CA ASP A 78 7.10 13.26 16.96
C ASP A 78 5.82 13.22 16.10
N GLN A 79 5.79 13.96 14.99
CA GLN A 79 4.71 13.90 13.99
C GLN A 79 4.94 12.80 12.94
N ILE A 80 6.18 12.34 12.80
CA ILE A 80 6.57 11.34 11.80
C ILE A 80 6.16 9.96 12.29
N GLN A 81 5.36 9.29 11.48
CA GLN A 81 4.84 7.94 11.72
C GLN A 81 5.42 6.98 10.70
N ILE A 82 5.93 5.83 11.15
CA ILE A 82 6.51 4.82 10.26
C ILE A 82 5.72 3.52 10.40
N HIS A 83 5.05 3.15 9.32
CA HIS A 83 4.34 1.88 9.17
C HIS A 83 5.32 0.88 8.55
N THR A 84 5.74 -0.14 9.30
CA THR A 84 6.56 -1.24 8.77
C THR A 84 5.70 -2.48 8.57
N LYS A 85 6.30 -3.52 8.01
CA LYS A 85 5.68 -4.84 7.82
C LYS A 85 6.47 -5.87 8.59
N PHE A 86 5.76 -6.91 9.01
CA PHE A 86 6.39 -8.15 9.40
C PHE A 86 6.03 -9.20 8.35
N VAL A 87 7.02 -9.55 7.53
CA VAL A 87 6.89 -10.49 6.42
C VAL A 87 7.71 -11.74 6.74
N PRO A 88 7.08 -12.84 7.17
CA PRO A 88 7.82 -14.05 7.49
C PRO A 88 8.54 -14.60 6.26
N ASN A 89 9.71 -15.19 6.46
CA ASN A 89 10.43 -15.86 5.38
C ASN A 89 9.59 -17.05 4.88
N LYS A 90 9.22 -17.02 3.59
CA LYS A 90 8.36 -18.03 2.95
C LYS A 90 8.90 -19.46 3.08
N GLN A 91 10.22 -19.66 2.93
CA GLN A 91 10.83 -20.99 2.97
C GLN A 91 10.81 -21.63 4.37
N SER A 92 10.69 -20.81 5.42
CA SER A 92 10.66 -21.26 6.81
C SER A 92 9.33 -21.00 7.50
N LEU A 93 8.26 -20.75 6.73
CA LEU A 93 6.94 -20.34 7.22
C LEU A 93 6.38 -21.30 8.29
N GLY A 94 6.41 -22.62 8.03
CA GLY A 94 5.97 -23.64 8.98
C GLY A 94 6.94 -23.92 10.15
N GLN A 95 8.08 -23.22 10.21
CA GLN A 95 9.12 -23.38 11.24
C GLN A 95 9.25 -22.14 12.14
N LEU A 96 8.27 -21.25 12.08
CA LEU A 96 8.27 -20.03 12.88
C LEU A 96 7.93 -20.35 14.34
N ASN A 97 8.59 -19.59 15.22
CA ASN A 97 8.34 -19.66 16.64
C ASN A 97 8.46 -18.28 17.27
N ASP A 98 8.00 -18.17 18.51
CA ASP A 98 7.97 -16.94 19.30
C ASP A 98 9.33 -16.22 19.30
N ARG A 99 10.44 -16.96 19.41
CA ARG A 99 11.79 -16.40 19.39
C ARG A 99 12.13 -15.75 18.04
N LYS A 100 11.78 -16.39 16.92
CA LYS A 100 12.02 -15.83 15.57
C LYS A 100 11.17 -14.58 15.34
N ILE A 101 9.92 -14.58 15.80
CA ILE A 101 9.02 -13.43 15.67
C ILE A 101 9.53 -12.26 16.51
N ASP A 102 9.88 -12.51 17.78
CA ASP A 102 10.45 -11.50 18.66
C ASP A 102 11.76 -10.93 18.09
N ALA A 103 12.60 -11.78 17.51
CA ALA A 103 13.84 -11.34 16.87
C ALA A 103 13.57 -10.42 15.67
N ALA A 104 12.59 -10.75 14.82
CA ALA A 104 12.20 -9.91 13.70
C ALA A 104 11.65 -8.54 14.15
N ILE A 105 10.73 -8.52 15.12
CA ILE A 105 10.18 -7.27 15.67
C ILE A 105 11.28 -6.43 16.34
N ASN A 106 12.18 -7.05 17.09
CA ASN A 106 13.32 -6.34 17.69
C ASN A 106 14.31 -5.83 16.64
N LEU A 107 14.48 -6.54 15.52
CA LEU A 107 15.34 -6.09 14.43
C LEU A 107 14.79 -4.83 13.77
N SER A 108 13.49 -4.80 13.42
CA SER A 108 12.83 -3.60 12.90
C SER A 108 12.94 -2.42 13.88
N ARG A 109 12.70 -2.65 15.18
CA ARG A 109 12.90 -1.63 16.24
C ARG A 109 14.31 -1.08 16.26
N LYS A 110 15.32 -1.97 16.14
CA LYS A 110 16.74 -1.59 16.10
C LYS A 110 17.06 -0.77 14.85
N LYS A 111 16.62 -1.20 13.66
CA LYS A 111 16.85 -0.50 12.39
C LYS A 111 16.23 0.90 12.39
N LEU A 112 14.98 0.99 12.83
CA LEU A 112 14.27 2.27 12.99
C LEU A 112 14.81 3.10 14.17
N GLY A 113 15.54 2.49 15.09
CA GLY A 113 16.05 3.11 16.32
C GLY A 113 14.94 3.67 17.19
N VAL A 114 13.90 2.86 17.44
CA VAL A 114 12.72 3.19 18.26
C VAL A 114 12.42 2.11 19.28
N ASP A 115 11.89 2.52 20.43
CA ASP A 115 11.44 1.58 21.45
C ASP A 115 10.10 0.93 21.11
N ARG A 116 9.27 1.59 20.32
CA ARG A 116 7.94 1.10 19.91
C ARG A 116 7.71 1.37 18.43
N LEU A 117 7.31 0.34 17.69
CA LEU A 117 6.90 0.48 16.29
C LEU A 117 5.52 1.13 16.21
N ASP A 118 5.33 2.12 15.32
CA ASP A 118 4.07 2.88 15.26
C ASP A 118 2.92 2.01 14.72
N LEU A 119 3.14 1.30 13.61
CA LEU A 119 2.20 0.33 13.06
C LEU A 119 2.96 -0.82 12.38
N VAL A 120 2.63 -2.06 12.73
CA VAL A 120 3.16 -3.28 12.09
C VAL A 120 2.07 -3.91 11.26
N GLN A 121 2.33 -4.11 9.97
CA GLN A 121 1.41 -4.78 9.05
C GLN A 121 1.87 -6.23 8.87
N PHE A 122 1.09 -7.17 9.38
CA PHE A 122 1.37 -8.59 9.33
C PHE A 122 1.06 -9.16 7.94
N HIS A 123 1.99 -9.92 7.37
CA HIS A 123 1.80 -10.66 6.13
C HIS A 123 1.85 -12.18 6.37
N TRP A 124 1.06 -12.94 5.61
CA TRP A 124 1.14 -14.40 5.56
C TRP A 124 1.09 -14.89 4.11
N TRP A 125 2.09 -15.69 3.73
CA TRP A 125 2.29 -16.09 2.33
C TRP A 125 1.29 -17.13 1.84
N ASP A 126 0.92 -18.07 2.70
CA ASP A 126 0.17 -19.27 2.33
C ASP A 126 -0.75 -19.70 3.47
N TYR A 127 -2.06 -19.61 3.26
CA TYR A 127 -3.06 -19.92 4.28
C TYR A 127 -3.18 -21.40 4.60
N ASP A 128 -2.64 -22.29 3.76
CA ASP A 128 -2.63 -23.72 4.00
C ASP A 128 -1.47 -24.14 4.92
N VAL A 129 -0.47 -23.27 5.11
CA VAL A 129 0.63 -23.50 6.07
C VAL A 129 0.17 -23.10 7.48
N PRO A 130 0.19 -24.05 8.45
CA PRO A 130 -0.19 -23.75 9.83
C PRO A 130 0.72 -22.69 10.47
N GLY A 131 0.17 -21.93 11.42
CA GLY A 131 0.92 -20.98 12.24
C GLY A 131 0.43 -19.54 12.17
N LEU A 132 -0.42 -19.19 11.21
CA LEU A 132 -0.99 -17.84 11.05
C LEU A 132 -1.57 -17.30 12.37
N GLU A 133 -2.47 -18.04 13.01
CA GLU A 133 -3.16 -17.63 14.26
C GLU A 133 -2.18 -17.48 15.42
N ARG A 134 -1.32 -18.48 15.65
CA ARG A 134 -0.26 -18.42 16.66
C ARG A 134 0.66 -17.21 16.46
N MET A 135 0.97 -16.87 15.21
CA MET A 135 1.81 -15.72 14.90
C MET A 135 1.11 -14.40 15.15
N TYR A 136 -0.18 -14.34 14.82
CA TYR A 136 -1.03 -13.23 15.19
C TYR A 136 -1.09 -13.04 16.71
N GLU A 137 -1.31 -14.12 17.49
CA GLU A 137 -1.26 -14.09 18.97
C GLU A 137 0.07 -13.56 19.50
N ARG A 138 1.20 -13.95 18.88
CA ARG A 138 2.51 -13.44 19.29
C ARG A 138 2.68 -11.94 19.02
N LEU A 139 2.11 -11.44 17.92
CA LEU A 139 2.09 -10.01 17.61
C LEU A 139 1.17 -9.23 18.56
N LEU A 140 0.03 -9.80 18.96
CA LEU A 140 -0.83 -9.25 20.02
C LEU A 140 -0.07 -9.16 21.35
N PHE A 141 0.68 -10.20 21.72
CA PHE A 141 1.56 -10.15 22.89
C PHE A 141 2.62 -9.06 22.77
N ALA A 142 3.30 -8.93 21.62
CA ALA A 142 4.27 -7.87 21.39
C ALA A 142 3.65 -6.46 21.50
N LYS A 143 2.39 -6.30 21.08
CA LYS A 143 1.59 -5.08 21.29
C LYS A 143 1.29 -4.86 22.78
N SER A 144 0.87 -5.89 23.51
CA SER A 144 0.50 -5.77 24.93
C SER A 144 1.68 -5.38 25.82
N ILE A 145 2.90 -5.86 25.50
CA ILE A 145 4.13 -5.46 26.19
C ILE A 145 4.77 -4.16 25.64
N GLY A 146 4.07 -3.44 24.76
CA GLY A 146 4.46 -2.09 24.31
C GLY A 146 5.50 -2.03 23.21
N LYS A 147 5.92 -3.15 22.60
CA LYS A 147 6.87 -3.14 21.46
C LYS A 147 6.22 -2.65 20.15
N ILE A 148 4.91 -2.86 20.02
CA ILE A 148 4.10 -2.45 18.88
C ILE A 148 3.01 -1.50 19.39
N ARG A 149 2.75 -0.40 18.66
CA ARG A 149 1.64 0.50 18.97
C ARG A 149 0.34 0.01 18.34
N LEU A 150 0.31 -0.08 17.01
CA LEU A 150 -0.84 -0.55 16.26
C LEU A 150 -0.49 -1.78 15.42
N LEU A 151 -1.50 -2.61 15.17
CA LEU A 151 -1.38 -3.82 14.35
C LEU A 151 -2.32 -3.69 13.16
N GLY A 152 -1.80 -3.94 11.97
CA GLY A 152 -2.56 -4.10 10.75
C GLY A 152 -2.18 -5.40 10.05
N VAL A 153 -2.80 -5.67 8.91
CA VAL A 153 -2.42 -6.78 8.03
C VAL A 153 -2.16 -6.28 6.62
N THR A 154 -1.45 -7.06 5.79
CA THR A 154 -1.18 -6.70 4.40
C THR A 154 -1.25 -7.93 3.49
N ASN A 155 -1.91 -7.77 2.35
CA ASN A 155 -2.19 -8.84 1.39
C ASN A 155 -3.01 -9.99 1.97
N PHE A 156 -4.03 -9.66 2.78
CA PHE A 156 -5.02 -10.61 3.28
C PHE A 156 -6.30 -10.56 2.44
N ASN A 157 -6.90 -11.71 2.16
CA ASN A 157 -8.30 -11.74 1.69
C ASN A 157 -9.25 -11.47 2.88
N THR A 158 -10.51 -11.17 2.57
CA THR A 158 -11.54 -10.82 3.55
C THR A 158 -11.86 -11.97 4.49
N LYS A 159 -11.84 -13.23 4.00
CA LYS A 159 -12.07 -14.41 4.84
C LYS A 159 -11.05 -14.48 5.98
N GLN A 160 -9.76 -14.36 5.67
CA GLN A 160 -8.70 -14.46 6.68
C GLN A 160 -8.63 -13.21 7.55
N LEU A 161 -8.90 -12.03 7.00
CA LEU A 161 -9.04 -10.80 7.79
C LEU A 161 -10.17 -10.94 8.83
N ARG A 162 -11.32 -11.48 8.42
CA ARG A 162 -12.46 -11.75 9.31
C ARG A 162 -12.08 -12.71 10.45
N ASN A 163 -11.45 -13.84 10.12
CA ASN A 163 -11.00 -14.80 11.13
C ASN A 163 -10.11 -14.15 12.19
N LEU A 164 -9.19 -13.26 11.79
CA LEU A 164 -8.30 -12.56 12.72
C LEU A 164 -9.05 -11.57 13.61
N ILE A 165 -10.02 -10.82 13.06
CA ILE A 165 -10.81 -9.85 13.82
C ILE A 165 -11.76 -10.55 14.81
N GLU A 166 -12.35 -11.68 14.41
CA GLU A 166 -13.18 -12.50 15.28
C GLU A 166 -12.36 -13.13 16.42
N HIS A 167 -11.08 -13.43 16.18
CA HIS A 167 -10.15 -13.86 17.21
C HIS A 167 -9.76 -12.71 18.16
N ASP A 168 -9.37 -11.55 17.63
CA ASP A 168 -9.10 -10.33 18.40
C ASP A 168 -9.29 -9.06 17.53
N ALA A 169 -10.08 -8.11 18.02
CA ALA A 169 -10.43 -6.90 17.27
C ALA A 169 -9.33 -5.80 17.27
N SER A 170 -8.05 -6.14 17.49
CA SER A 170 -6.93 -5.18 17.54
C SER A 170 -6.40 -4.73 16.17
N ILE A 171 -6.88 -5.30 15.06
CA ILE A 171 -6.47 -4.90 13.71
C ILE A 171 -7.10 -3.55 13.37
N VAL A 172 -6.27 -2.55 13.12
CA VAL A 172 -6.73 -1.19 12.79
C VAL A 172 -6.74 -0.89 11.29
N SER A 173 -6.04 -1.71 10.51
CA SER A 173 -5.91 -1.48 9.07
C SER A 173 -5.60 -2.75 8.27
N VAL A 174 -6.06 -2.79 7.03
CA VAL A 174 -5.63 -3.76 6.01
C VAL A 174 -5.00 -3.02 4.82
N GLN A 175 -3.73 -3.32 4.51
CA GLN A 175 -3.07 -2.81 3.31
C GLN A 175 -3.35 -3.75 2.14
N THR A 176 -4.05 -3.25 1.12
CA THR A 176 -4.58 -4.04 0.00
C THR A 176 -4.42 -3.33 -1.34
N GLN A 177 -4.38 -4.08 -2.44
CA GLN A 177 -4.35 -3.53 -3.79
C GLN A 177 -5.75 -3.02 -4.15
N PHE A 178 -5.85 -1.75 -4.57
CA PHE A 178 -7.11 -1.18 -5.06
C PHE A 178 -6.82 -0.09 -6.10
N SER A 179 -7.44 -0.21 -7.28
CA SER A 179 -7.36 0.80 -8.34
C SER A 179 -8.63 0.76 -9.20
N LEU A 180 -8.75 1.69 -10.15
CA LEU A 180 -9.82 1.68 -11.15
C LEU A 180 -9.86 0.42 -12.03
N VAL A 181 -8.80 -0.42 -12.04
CA VAL A 181 -8.77 -1.71 -12.76
C VAL A 181 -8.73 -2.93 -11.83
N ASP A 182 -8.60 -2.72 -10.52
CA ASP A 182 -8.69 -3.79 -9.53
C ASP A 182 -9.67 -3.38 -8.44
N ARG A 183 -10.95 -3.67 -8.68
CA ARG A 183 -12.07 -3.31 -7.80
C ARG A 183 -12.54 -4.47 -6.94
N ARG A 184 -11.78 -5.58 -6.88
CA ARG A 184 -12.08 -6.71 -5.99
C ARG A 184 -12.35 -6.28 -4.54
N PRO A 185 -11.62 -5.31 -3.95
CA PRO A 185 -11.91 -4.88 -2.59
C PRO A 185 -13.32 -4.30 -2.39
N GLU A 186 -13.98 -3.75 -3.42
CA GLU A 186 -15.32 -3.15 -3.30
C GLU A 186 -16.39 -4.17 -2.93
N GLN A 187 -16.21 -5.43 -3.29
CA GLN A 187 -17.27 -6.44 -3.24
C GLN A 187 -17.54 -6.90 -1.80
N ILE A 188 -16.48 -7.28 -1.07
CA ILE A 188 -16.61 -7.91 0.26
C ILE A 188 -15.72 -7.20 1.29
N MET A 189 -14.46 -6.90 0.92
CA MET A 189 -13.48 -6.33 1.84
C MET A 189 -13.87 -4.94 2.36
N SER A 190 -14.27 -4.04 1.47
CA SER A 190 -14.62 -2.66 1.81
C SER A 190 -15.83 -2.58 2.74
N PRO A 191 -16.99 -3.21 2.44
CA PRO A 191 -18.11 -3.25 3.37
C PRO A 191 -17.73 -3.83 4.75
N PHE A 192 -16.96 -4.92 4.76
CA PHE A 192 -16.47 -5.54 5.99
C PHE A 192 -15.56 -4.59 6.80
N CYS A 193 -14.65 -3.87 6.13
CA CYS A 193 -13.77 -2.90 6.76
C CYS A 193 -14.54 -1.72 7.37
N VAL A 194 -15.56 -1.22 6.68
CA VAL A 194 -16.44 -0.15 7.20
C VAL A 194 -17.18 -0.63 8.46
N GLU A 195 -17.78 -1.82 8.40
CA GLU A 195 -18.52 -2.40 9.53
C GLU A 195 -17.63 -2.59 10.78
N ASN A 196 -16.39 -3.02 10.58
CA ASN A 196 -15.44 -3.34 11.65
C ASN A 196 -14.48 -2.20 12.01
N ARG A 197 -14.66 -1.00 11.43
CA ARG A 197 -13.79 0.18 11.63
C ARG A 197 -12.31 -0.09 11.36
N VAL A 198 -12.03 -0.88 10.32
CA VAL A 198 -10.69 -1.18 9.83
C VAL A 198 -10.40 -0.26 8.66
N GLY A 199 -9.31 0.50 8.73
CA GLY A 199 -8.92 1.38 7.61
C GLY A 199 -8.23 0.61 6.49
N MET A 200 -8.73 0.70 5.25
CA MET A 200 -7.99 0.20 4.09
C MET A 200 -6.86 1.18 3.74
N LEU A 201 -5.63 0.64 3.65
CA LEU A 201 -4.45 1.36 3.16
C LEU A 201 -4.17 0.87 1.73
N SER A 202 -4.67 1.58 0.73
CA SER A 202 -4.71 1.08 -0.65
C SER A 202 -3.41 1.36 -1.39
N TYR A 203 -2.70 0.32 -1.82
CA TYR A 203 -1.55 0.45 -2.72
C TYR A 203 -1.94 0.06 -4.16
N GLY A 204 -1.06 0.30 -5.11
CA GLY A 204 -1.29 -0.09 -6.51
C GLY A 204 -2.31 0.76 -7.24
N VAL A 205 -2.75 1.85 -6.60
CA VAL A 205 -3.68 2.88 -7.09
C VAL A 205 -3.36 3.35 -8.51
N LEU A 206 -2.07 3.44 -8.85
CA LEU A 206 -1.60 3.91 -10.15
C LEU A 206 -1.25 2.79 -11.14
N ALA A 207 -1.57 1.54 -10.82
CA ALA A 207 -1.31 0.37 -11.67
C ALA A 207 0.13 0.35 -12.22
N GLY A 208 1.14 0.48 -11.35
CA GLY A 208 2.55 0.49 -11.78
C GLY A 208 2.96 1.74 -12.57
N GLY A 209 2.18 2.82 -12.48
CA GLY A 209 2.36 4.07 -13.21
C GLY A 209 1.57 4.16 -14.52
N PHE A 210 0.79 3.13 -14.89
CA PHE A 210 -0.01 3.13 -16.11
C PHE A 210 -1.10 4.22 -16.12
N PHE A 211 -1.61 4.63 -14.95
CA PHE A 211 -2.48 5.82 -14.84
C PHE A 211 -1.68 7.12 -14.96
N SER A 212 -1.17 7.41 -16.16
CA SER A 212 -0.48 8.66 -16.49
C SER A 212 -0.57 8.98 -17.97
N GLU A 213 -0.41 10.26 -18.30
CA GLU A 213 -0.45 10.79 -19.68
C GLU A 213 0.63 10.15 -20.57
N LYS A 214 1.71 9.61 -19.96
CA LYS A 214 2.75 8.87 -20.66
C LYS A 214 2.21 7.68 -21.47
N PHE A 215 1.13 7.05 -21.01
CA PHE A 215 0.56 5.87 -21.65
C PHE A 215 -0.70 6.16 -22.47
N LEU A 216 -1.20 7.41 -22.46
CA LEU A 216 -2.39 7.82 -23.19
C LEU A 216 -2.13 7.79 -24.71
N GLY A 217 -3.02 7.15 -25.46
CA GLY A 217 -2.90 6.95 -26.90
C GLY A 217 -1.73 6.06 -27.33
N GLN A 218 -1.10 5.36 -26.40
CA GLN A 218 0.07 4.52 -26.69
C GLN A 218 -0.32 3.04 -26.85
N GLN A 219 0.47 2.32 -27.65
CA GLN A 219 0.44 0.86 -27.62
C GLN A 219 1.03 0.33 -26.31
N LEU A 220 0.71 -0.92 -25.98
CA LEU A 220 1.29 -1.58 -24.81
C LEU A 220 2.82 -1.56 -24.94
N PRO A 221 3.55 -1.04 -23.93
CA PRO A 221 5.00 -0.97 -24.01
C PRO A 221 5.63 -2.36 -23.92
N THR A 222 6.71 -2.56 -24.67
CA THR A 222 7.64 -3.67 -24.44
C THR A 222 8.60 -3.34 -23.29
N GLY A 223 9.17 -4.36 -22.64
CA GLY A 223 10.16 -4.16 -21.57
C GLY A 223 9.59 -3.63 -20.25
N LEU A 224 8.37 -4.05 -19.89
CA LEU A 224 7.76 -3.70 -18.60
C LEU A 224 8.63 -4.16 -17.43
N ASN A 225 8.80 -3.29 -16.43
CA ASN A 225 9.43 -3.70 -15.17
C ASN A 225 8.50 -4.64 -14.39
N ARG A 226 9.02 -5.26 -13.33
CA ARG A 226 8.29 -6.25 -12.53
C ARG A 226 6.95 -5.75 -11.98
N SER A 227 6.91 -4.50 -11.49
CA SER A 227 5.68 -3.88 -11.00
C SER A 227 4.67 -3.69 -12.14
N GLN A 228 5.12 -3.19 -13.29
CA GLN A 228 4.26 -3.03 -14.47
C GLN A 228 3.74 -4.37 -15.00
N GLN A 229 4.54 -5.44 -14.98
CA GLN A 229 4.08 -6.78 -15.36
C GLN A 229 2.92 -7.24 -14.47
N LYS A 230 3.01 -7.03 -13.16
CA LYS A 230 1.92 -7.33 -12.20
C LYS A 230 0.61 -6.64 -12.60
N TYR A 231 0.66 -5.33 -12.78
CA TYR A 231 -0.54 -4.55 -13.06
C TYR A 231 -1.03 -4.73 -14.51
N ARG A 232 -0.16 -5.15 -15.42
CA ARG A 232 -0.55 -5.51 -16.78
C ARG A 232 -1.51 -6.69 -16.79
N LEU A 233 -1.26 -7.74 -15.99
CA LEU A 233 -2.19 -8.88 -15.89
C LEU A 233 -3.57 -8.44 -15.39
N ILE A 234 -3.62 -7.57 -14.38
CA ILE A 234 -4.86 -7.00 -13.86
C ILE A 234 -5.60 -6.19 -14.93
N ILE A 235 -4.87 -5.38 -15.71
CA ILE A 235 -5.46 -4.64 -16.84
C ILE A 235 -6.03 -5.59 -17.90
N ASP A 236 -5.37 -6.72 -18.15
CA ASP A 236 -5.88 -7.74 -19.06
C ASP A 236 -7.18 -8.37 -18.56
N ASP A 237 -7.24 -8.74 -17.28
CA ASP A 237 -8.46 -9.24 -16.65
C ASP A 237 -9.59 -8.20 -16.65
N ALA A 238 -9.24 -6.91 -16.54
CA ALA A 238 -10.20 -5.79 -16.57
C ALA A 238 -10.76 -5.45 -17.97
N GLY A 239 -10.37 -6.21 -19.00
CA GLY A 239 -10.85 -6.04 -20.38
C GLY A 239 -9.78 -5.58 -21.37
N GLY A 240 -8.50 -5.65 -21.01
CA GLY A 240 -7.38 -5.47 -21.93
C GLY A 240 -6.94 -4.02 -22.15
N TRP A 241 -5.82 -3.87 -22.87
CA TRP A 241 -5.16 -2.59 -23.09
C TRP A 241 -6.04 -1.58 -23.85
N GLU A 242 -6.83 -2.02 -24.84
CA GLU A 242 -7.71 -1.12 -25.60
C GLU A 242 -8.76 -0.47 -24.69
N LYS A 243 -9.35 -1.25 -23.79
CA LYS A 243 -10.31 -0.73 -22.82
C LYS A 243 -9.64 0.17 -21.80
N PHE A 244 -8.43 -0.19 -21.37
CA PHE A 244 -7.63 0.67 -20.52
C PHE A 244 -7.32 2.03 -21.16
N GLN A 245 -7.06 2.09 -22.48
CA GLN A 245 -6.89 3.36 -23.19
C GLN A 245 -8.16 4.24 -23.13
N LYS A 246 -9.34 3.66 -23.34
CA LYS A 246 -10.62 4.40 -23.19
C LYS A 246 -10.84 4.91 -21.77
N LEU A 247 -10.37 4.17 -20.76
CA LEU A 247 -10.36 4.64 -19.38
C LEU A 247 -9.40 5.82 -19.21
N LEU A 248 -8.19 5.75 -19.78
CA LEU A 248 -7.24 6.86 -19.74
C LEU A 248 -7.79 8.12 -20.43
N ASP A 249 -8.45 7.99 -21.57
CA ASP A 249 -9.12 9.12 -22.27
C ASP A 249 -10.16 9.79 -21.36
N LEU A 250 -11.03 8.99 -20.74
CA LEU A 250 -12.04 9.49 -19.78
C LEU A 250 -11.38 10.23 -18.60
N LEU A 251 -10.34 9.64 -18.02
CA LEU A 251 -9.64 10.25 -16.88
C LEU A 251 -8.88 11.51 -17.29
N ASP A 252 -8.37 11.58 -18.52
CA ASP A 252 -7.70 12.77 -19.08
C ASP A 252 -8.68 13.92 -19.25
N ASP A 253 -9.89 13.67 -19.75
CA ASP A 253 -10.93 14.69 -19.86
C ASP A 253 -11.38 15.23 -18.50
N ILE A 254 -11.57 14.35 -17.51
CA ILE A 254 -11.82 14.76 -16.13
C ILE A 254 -10.60 15.52 -15.56
N ALA A 255 -9.37 15.07 -15.84
CA ALA A 255 -8.17 15.75 -15.38
C ALA A 255 -8.06 17.18 -15.93
N LYS A 256 -8.39 17.40 -17.21
CA LYS A 256 -8.45 18.74 -17.82
C LYS A 256 -9.48 19.62 -17.13
N LYS A 257 -10.70 19.11 -16.85
CA LYS A 257 -11.75 19.82 -16.12
C LYS A 257 -11.27 20.32 -14.75
N HIS A 258 -10.47 19.52 -14.05
CA HIS A 258 -9.91 19.83 -12.73
C HIS A 258 -8.53 20.51 -12.76
N ASN A 259 -8.02 20.90 -13.94
CA ASN A 259 -6.66 21.43 -14.13
C ASN A 259 -5.59 20.56 -13.44
N SER A 260 -5.68 19.25 -13.64
CA SER A 260 -4.90 18.24 -12.95
C SER A 260 -4.31 17.22 -13.93
N LYS A 261 -3.99 16.04 -13.42
CA LYS A 261 -3.36 14.93 -14.15
C LYS A 261 -4.11 13.64 -13.93
N ILE A 262 -4.01 12.69 -14.86
CA ILE A 262 -4.66 11.37 -14.81
C ILE A 262 -4.38 10.68 -13.48
N HIS A 263 -3.11 10.67 -13.05
CA HIS A 263 -2.70 10.02 -11.80
C HIS A 263 -3.43 10.63 -10.58
N SER A 264 -3.75 11.92 -10.63
CA SER A 264 -4.40 12.61 -9.52
C SER A 264 -5.88 12.30 -9.46
N ILE A 265 -6.56 12.23 -10.61
CA ILE A 265 -7.97 11.79 -10.71
C ILE A 265 -8.10 10.34 -10.24
N ALA A 266 -7.25 9.43 -10.72
CA ALA A 266 -7.26 8.03 -10.32
C ALA A 266 -7.02 7.87 -8.81
N SER A 267 -6.07 8.62 -8.25
CA SER A 267 -5.78 8.61 -6.81
C SER A 267 -6.93 9.15 -5.97
N ARG A 268 -7.53 10.25 -6.40
CA ARG A 268 -8.69 10.84 -5.72
C ARG A 268 -9.89 9.89 -5.75
N TRP A 269 -10.15 9.25 -6.89
CA TRP A 269 -11.24 8.29 -7.00
C TRP A 269 -11.08 7.13 -6.01
N VAL A 270 -9.88 6.56 -5.86
CA VAL A 270 -9.65 5.49 -4.86
C VAL A 270 -9.83 6.02 -3.44
N LEU A 271 -9.34 7.23 -3.14
CA LEU A 271 -9.54 7.85 -1.83
C LEU A 271 -11.01 8.15 -1.49
N ASP A 272 -11.88 8.28 -2.49
CA ASP A 272 -13.32 8.50 -2.30
C ASP A 272 -14.08 7.19 -2.02
N GLN A 273 -13.43 6.03 -2.16
CA GLN A 273 -14.11 4.75 -1.99
C GLN A 273 -14.38 4.42 -0.51
N PRO A 274 -15.53 3.81 -0.19
CA PRO A 274 -15.84 3.39 1.17
C PRO A 274 -14.73 2.50 1.77
N GLY A 275 -14.43 2.71 3.04
CA GLY A 275 -13.41 1.94 3.76
C GLY A 275 -11.95 2.34 3.46
N VAL A 276 -11.68 3.09 2.39
CA VAL A 276 -10.33 3.61 2.11
C VAL A 276 -9.98 4.73 3.08
N ALA A 277 -9.09 4.43 4.01
CA ALA A 277 -8.58 5.41 4.97
C ALA A 277 -7.46 6.24 4.33
N ALA A 278 -6.55 5.57 3.62
CA ALA A 278 -5.45 6.24 2.93
C ALA A 278 -5.01 5.47 1.69
N ILE A 279 -4.37 6.16 0.76
CA ILE A 279 -3.63 5.53 -0.34
C ILE A 279 -2.14 5.55 -0.06
N VAL A 280 -1.42 4.53 -0.54
CA VAL A 280 0.04 4.43 -0.42
C VAL A 280 0.67 4.71 -1.79
N LEU A 281 1.36 5.83 -1.90
CA LEU A 281 2.00 6.27 -3.14
C LEU A 281 3.53 6.18 -3.03
N GLY A 282 4.15 5.52 -4.00
CA GLY A 282 5.60 5.35 -4.04
C GLY A 282 6.34 6.68 -4.15
N ILE A 283 7.41 6.84 -3.38
CA ILE A 283 8.34 7.96 -3.46
C ILE A 283 9.64 7.51 -4.15
N GLY A 284 9.96 8.14 -5.28
CA GLY A 284 11.12 7.80 -6.10
C GLY A 284 12.30 8.73 -5.84
N SER A 285 13.00 9.10 -6.92
CA SER A 285 14.19 9.95 -6.89
C SER A 285 13.91 11.45 -6.68
N ARG A 286 12.64 11.85 -6.54
CA ARG A 286 12.19 13.24 -6.31
C ARG A 286 11.09 13.26 -5.26
N SER A 287 10.98 14.39 -4.56
CA SER A 287 9.83 14.65 -3.68
C SER A 287 8.54 14.66 -4.48
N ARG A 288 7.47 14.12 -3.88
CA ARG A 288 6.12 14.10 -4.45
C ARG A 288 5.13 15.01 -3.71
N ALA A 289 5.66 15.94 -2.89
CA ALA A 289 4.83 16.78 -2.03
C ALA A 289 3.81 17.60 -2.83
N THR A 290 4.22 18.19 -3.95
CA THR A 290 3.34 19.00 -4.81
C THR A 290 2.28 18.13 -5.48
N GLU A 291 2.63 16.95 -6.02
CA GLU A 291 1.67 16.02 -6.62
C GLU A 291 0.66 15.52 -5.58
N ASN A 292 1.12 15.16 -4.38
CA ASN A 292 0.23 14.73 -3.30
C ASN A 292 -0.71 15.85 -2.86
N GLN A 293 -0.24 17.11 -2.81
CA GLN A 293 -1.11 18.26 -2.55
C GLN A 293 -2.13 18.48 -3.67
N ALA A 294 -1.78 18.23 -4.93
CA ALA A 294 -2.72 18.32 -6.04
C ALA A 294 -3.85 17.28 -5.88
N ILE A 295 -3.54 16.06 -5.47
CA ILE A 295 -4.53 15.01 -5.17
C ILE A 295 -5.48 15.46 -4.06
N ALA A 296 -4.94 16.00 -2.97
CA ALA A 296 -5.74 16.44 -1.82
C ALA A 296 -6.71 17.58 -2.14
N ARG A 297 -6.50 18.32 -3.24
CA ARG A 297 -7.35 19.44 -3.68
C ARG A 297 -8.51 19.03 -4.57
N ILE A 298 -8.43 17.88 -5.22
CA ILE A 298 -9.46 17.46 -6.18
C ILE A 298 -10.73 17.14 -5.40
N GLN A 299 -11.86 17.62 -5.91
CA GLN A 299 -13.19 17.20 -5.51
C GLN A 299 -13.89 16.76 -6.78
N LEU A 300 -13.97 15.45 -7.01
CA LEU A 300 -14.77 14.92 -8.11
C LEU A 300 -16.22 15.34 -7.89
N ASP A 301 -16.90 15.82 -8.92
CA ASP A 301 -18.31 16.15 -8.81
C ASP A 301 -19.20 14.93 -9.14
N ALA A 302 -20.53 15.14 -9.12
CA ALA A 302 -21.48 14.06 -9.39
C ALA A 302 -21.36 13.52 -10.82
N GLU A 303 -21.08 14.39 -11.78
CA GLU A 303 -20.93 14.03 -13.20
C GLU A 303 -19.65 13.22 -13.41
N ASP A 304 -18.52 13.65 -12.83
CA ASP A 304 -17.25 12.91 -12.90
C ASP A 304 -17.41 11.48 -12.35
N ARG A 305 -18.03 11.37 -11.16
CA ARG A 305 -18.32 10.08 -10.52
C ARG A 305 -19.24 9.22 -11.37
N GLN A 306 -20.27 9.82 -11.96
CA GLN A 306 -21.21 9.10 -12.82
C GLN A 306 -20.52 8.56 -14.07
N HIS A 307 -19.71 9.36 -14.77
CA HIS A 307 -18.98 8.91 -15.96
C HIS A 307 -17.99 7.79 -15.63
N ILE A 308 -17.24 7.92 -14.54
CA ILE A 308 -16.34 6.85 -14.08
C ILE A 308 -17.17 5.59 -13.76
N CYS A 309 -18.23 5.70 -12.96
CA CYS A 309 -19.08 4.57 -12.60
C CYS A 309 -19.67 3.85 -13.82
N GLN A 310 -20.20 4.61 -14.79
CA GLN A 310 -20.74 4.07 -16.04
C GLN A 310 -19.67 3.33 -16.84
N PHE A 311 -18.46 3.87 -16.92
CA PHE A 311 -17.36 3.20 -17.61
C PHE A 311 -16.96 1.90 -16.89
N LEU A 312 -16.79 1.95 -15.58
CA LEU A 312 -16.40 0.80 -14.75
C LEU A 312 -17.45 -0.31 -14.80
N ALA A 313 -18.74 0.02 -14.90
CA ALA A 313 -19.82 -0.97 -15.09
C ALA A 313 -19.68 -1.77 -16.40
N THR A 314 -18.91 -1.27 -17.37
CA THR A 314 -18.60 -2.04 -18.58
C THR A 314 -17.44 -3.01 -18.38
N GLN A 315 -16.54 -2.78 -17.41
CA GLN A 315 -15.35 -3.60 -17.18
C GLN A 315 -15.71 -4.98 -16.64
N CYS A 316 -14.83 -5.94 -16.89
CA CYS A 316 -14.85 -7.19 -16.15
C CYS A 316 -14.13 -6.92 -14.83
N ASP A 317 -14.77 -7.15 -13.69
CA ASP A 317 -14.00 -7.18 -12.45
C ASP A 317 -13.13 -8.44 -12.45
N PRO A 318 -11.84 -8.34 -12.04
CA PRO A 318 -11.08 -9.53 -11.71
C PRO A 318 -11.92 -10.35 -10.71
N ARG A 319 -12.08 -11.64 -10.98
CA ARG A 319 -12.95 -12.51 -10.18
C ARG A 319 -12.45 -12.60 -8.72
N GLY A 320 -13.29 -13.08 -7.81
CA GLY A 320 -12.88 -13.41 -6.42
C GLY A 320 -12.53 -12.22 -5.54
N ASP A 321 -12.09 -12.52 -4.33
CA ASP A 321 -11.67 -11.53 -3.33
C ASP A 321 -10.19 -11.16 -3.56
N PRO A 322 -9.68 -10.02 -3.05
CA PRO A 322 -8.26 -9.70 -3.17
C PRO A 322 -7.39 -10.82 -2.62
N TYR A 323 -6.34 -11.19 -3.36
CA TYR A 323 -5.33 -12.19 -3.00
C TYR A 323 -5.73 -13.67 -3.06
N ASP A 324 -6.94 -13.99 -3.53
CA ASP A 324 -7.33 -15.38 -3.77
C ASP A 324 -6.53 -15.99 -4.93
N PHE A 325 -6.61 -15.41 -6.14
CA PHE A 325 -5.91 -15.92 -7.34
C PHE A 325 -4.41 -15.92 -7.22
N GLU A 326 -3.90 -14.94 -6.49
CA GLU A 326 -2.46 -14.82 -6.33
C GLU A 326 -1.89 -15.91 -5.41
N ARG A 327 -2.75 -16.68 -4.74
CA ARG A 327 -2.42 -17.88 -3.96
C ARG A 327 -2.75 -19.18 -4.68
N GLU A 328 -3.48 -19.14 -5.79
CA GLU A 328 -3.80 -20.33 -6.58
C GLU A 328 -2.58 -20.82 -7.38
N VAL A 329 -2.12 -22.03 -7.07
CA VAL A 329 -1.01 -22.66 -7.78
C VAL A 329 -1.36 -22.84 -9.26
N GLY A 330 -0.48 -22.36 -10.14
CA GLY A 330 -0.65 -22.42 -11.60
C GLY A 330 -1.35 -21.20 -12.21
N ASN A 331 -1.87 -20.28 -11.40
CA ASN A 331 -2.38 -19.00 -11.88
C ASN A 331 -1.21 -18.08 -12.32
N GLU A 332 -1.38 -17.29 -13.39
CA GLU A 332 -0.33 -16.37 -13.85
C GLU A 332 0.00 -15.29 -12.81
N HIS A 333 -1.00 -14.85 -12.03
CA HIS A 333 -0.78 -13.88 -10.95
C HIS A 333 0.05 -14.43 -9.79
N HIS A 334 -0.02 -15.75 -9.53
CA HIS A 334 0.74 -16.43 -8.48
C HIS A 334 2.25 -16.28 -8.66
N LYS A 335 2.73 -16.38 -9.91
CA LYS A 335 4.17 -16.25 -10.25
C LYS A 335 4.72 -14.86 -9.91
N ILE A 336 3.88 -13.82 -10.00
CA ILE A 336 4.31 -12.43 -9.83
C ILE A 336 4.39 -12.03 -8.36
N ILE A 337 3.48 -12.50 -7.49
CA ILE A 337 3.54 -12.22 -6.04
C ILE A 337 4.62 -13.03 -5.34
N HIS A 338 4.94 -14.24 -5.81
CA HIS A 338 5.98 -15.06 -5.18
C HIS A 338 7.41 -14.79 -5.67
N THR A 339 7.57 -14.01 -6.74
CA THR A 339 8.88 -13.46 -7.12
C THR A 339 9.29 -12.25 -6.26
N ASP A 340 8.50 -11.84 -5.26
CA ASP A 340 8.81 -10.71 -4.35
C ASP A 340 9.99 -10.99 -3.42
N LEU A 341 10.51 -12.22 -3.37
CA LEU A 341 11.52 -12.64 -2.41
C LEU A 341 12.65 -13.52 -2.97
N GLN A 342 12.70 -13.78 -4.28
CA GLN A 342 13.81 -14.53 -4.88
C GLN A 342 15.01 -13.58 -5.05
N ASP A 343 15.70 -13.33 -3.93
CA ASP A 343 17.16 -13.13 -3.78
C ASP A 343 17.50 -12.53 -2.40
N PHE A 344 16.83 -12.99 -1.33
CA PHE A 344 17.27 -12.73 0.04
C PHE A 344 17.95 -13.97 0.63
N THR A 345 18.99 -14.45 -0.06
CA THR A 345 20.02 -15.31 0.51
C THR A 345 21.32 -14.51 0.62
N ALA A 346 21.56 -13.97 1.81
CA ALA A 346 22.90 -13.72 2.34
C ALA A 346 22.82 -13.77 3.86
#